data_AF-A0A1Y1X2T1-F1
#
_entry.id   AF-A0A1Y1X2T1-F1
#
_cell.length_a   1.000
_cell.length_b   1.000
_cell.length_c   1.000
_cell.angle_alpha   90.00
_cell.angle_beta   90.00
_cell.angle_gamma   90.00
#
_symmetry.space_group_name_H-M   'P 1'
#
loop_
_entity.id
_entity.type
_entity.pdbx_description
1 polymer ?
#
loop_
_entity_poly.entity_id
_entity_poly.type
_entity_poly.pdbx_seq_one_letter_code
_entity_poly.pdbx_strand_id
1 'polypeptide(L)'
;MKSFYLNIFSILTIFVITSKASVRNQIDESLSIEGGGYKIWLTEVNGYDENDEVNGYSGIFGEPVTSVAVSGGRPYTVHLLNGNWLKKIDGYNIANITDIYGYSGKVDGFTIDGFSIADNVQYKVHIIGEKEWSSPINGNLNDLDDIPFLNKDFYKSTNNPKNYAGIFGKPIDAIMIKGRNYTTSFYSSSECFARGGTCMNPNDCIDGTVLHNICPGDNNSKCCMPKDDITSNNNKSNNNTTKTIIIIAILLVILIIIATILCCYIIRSKNISPTIVNPPNQNNNNEYLNLPPPSYEEVQNRQENNEETIINNQENDSFVRNNSNEHNKVRITPNSSLVVKL
;
A
#
# COMPACT_ATOMS: atom_id res chain seq x y z
N MET A 1 -23.41 -24.69 25.26
CA MET A 1 -22.78 -24.31 23.98
C MET A 1 -23.05 -22.87 23.55
N LYS A 2 -24.29 -22.34 23.57
CA LYS A 2 -24.59 -20.96 23.13
C LYS A 2 -23.82 -19.83 23.87
N SER A 3 -23.55 -19.99 25.16
CA SER A 3 -22.82 -18.98 25.97
C SER A 3 -21.31 -18.87 25.62
N PHE A 4 -20.71 -19.94 25.07
CA PHE A 4 -19.28 -19.94 24.73
C PHE A 4 -18.98 -19.13 23.47
N TYR A 5 -19.89 -19.16 22.48
CA TYR A 5 -19.75 -18.42 21.22
C TYR A 5 -19.86 -16.89 21.40
N LEU A 6 -20.64 -16.43 22.38
CA LEU A 6 -20.79 -15.00 22.68
C LEU A 6 -19.50 -14.37 23.24
N ASN A 7 -18.74 -15.12 24.06
CA ASN A 7 -17.48 -14.62 24.60
C ASN A 7 -16.36 -14.56 23.54
N ILE A 8 -16.33 -15.50 22.58
CA ILE A 8 -15.37 -15.48 21.48
C ILE A 8 -15.67 -14.31 20.53
N PHE A 9 -16.94 -14.05 20.21
CA PHE A 9 -17.33 -12.94 19.34
C PHE A 9 -16.97 -11.57 19.95
N SER A 10 -17.14 -11.41 21.27
CA SER A 10 -16.81 -10.15 21.97
C SER A 10 -15.31 -9.84 22.00
N ILE A 11 -14.46 -10.86 22.13
CA ILE A 11 -13.01 -10.69 22.08
C ILE A 11 -12.54 -10.34 20.65
N LEU A 12 -13.18 -10.93 19.63
CA LEU A 12 -12.87 -10.63 18.24
C LEU A 12 -13.23 -9.19 17.85
N THR A 13 -14.37 -8.68 18.31
CA THR A 13 -14.81 -7.31 18.01
C THR A 13 -13.92 -6.26 18.68
N ILE A 14 -13.41 -6.52 19.88
CA ILE A 14 -12.46 -5.61 20.55
C ILE A 14 -11.13 -5.54 19.77
N PHE A 15 -10.68 -6.65 19.17
CA PHE A 15 -9.46 -6.69 18.36
C PHE A 15 -9.59 -5.92 17.03
N VAL A 16 -10.80 -5.85 16.46
CA VAL A 16 -11.08 -5.12 15.20
C VAL A 16 -11.15 -3.60 15.43
N ILE A 17 -11.49 -3.14 16.64
CA ILE A 17 -11.57 -1.69 16.92
C ILE A 17 -10.18 -1.10 17.18
N THR A 18 -9.23 -1.88 17.74
CA THR A 18 -7.88 -1.39 18.03
C THR A 18 -6.98 -1.29 16.79
N SER A 19 -7.30 -1.93 15.67
CA SER A 19 -6.48 -1.87 14.44
C SER A 19 -6.57 -0.53 13.70
N LYS A 20 -7.66 0.23 13.82
CA LYS A 20 -7.78 1.57 13.21
C LYS A 20 -6.88 2.64 13.86
N ALA A 21 -6.40 2.41 15.08
CA ALA A 21 -5.47 3.31 15.75
C ALA A 21 -4.02 3.19 15.21
N SER A 22 -3.71 2.16 14.43
CA SER A 22 -2.35 1.86 13.96
C SER A 22 -1.80 2.83 12.91
N VAL A 23 -2.67 3.59 12.23
CA VAL A 23 -2.25 4.49 11.13
C VAL A 23 -1.69 5.83 11.64
N ARG A 24 -2.12 6.32 12.81
CA ARG A 24 -1.63 7.62 13.35
C ARG A 24 -0.25 7.56 14.01
N ASN A 25 0.24 6.37 14.35
CA ASN A 25 1.58 6.18 14.92
C ASN A 25 2.69 6.11 13.86
N GLN A 26 2.40 6.53 12.63
CA GLN A 26 3.32 6.40 11.51
C GLN A 26 4.03 7.71 11.13
N ILE A 27 4.12 8.73 11.99
CA ILE A 27 4.83 9.96 11.61
C ILE A 27 6.29 9.86 12.08
N ASP A 28 7.23 9.92 11.14
CA ASP A 28 8.67 9.83 11.46
C ASP A 28 9.31 11.24 11.52
N GLU A 29 9.09 12.06 10.49
CA GLU A 29 9.69 13.39 10.39
C GLU A 29 8.77 14.38 9.65
N SER A 30 8.77 15.65 10.10
CA SER A 30 8.09 16.75 9.43
C SER A 30 9.10 17.79 8.94
N LEU A 31 9.02 18.18 7.66
CA LEU A 31 9.86 19.21 7.06
C LEU A 31 9.00 20.41 6.64
N SER A 32 9.33 21.61 7.13
CA SER A 32 8.70 22.85 6.67
C SER A 32 9.14 23.20 5.24
N ILE A 33 8.19 23.64 4.42
CA ILE A 33 8.42 23.94 3.00
C ILE A 33 8.38 25.44 2.75
N GLU A 34 9.31 25.93 1.93
CA GLU A 34 9.31 27.32 1.45
C GLU A 34 8.04 27.58 0.61
N GLY A 35 7.19 28.50 1.08
CA GLY A 35 5.85 28.74 0.52
C GLY A 35 4.69 28.33 1.42
N GLY A 36 4.98 27.71 2.58
CA GLY A 36 4.01 27.30 3.58
C GLY A 36 3.76 25.79 3.59
N GLY A 37 3.26 25.30 4.73
CA GLY A 37 2.96 23.89 4.95
C GLY A 37 4.16 23.01 5.31
N TYR A 38 3.87 21.71 5.41
CA TYR A 38 4.74 20.70 5.98
C TYR A 38 4.65 19.41 5.16
N LYS A 39 5.80 18.86 4.76
CA LYS A 39 5.91 17.49 4.27
C LYS A 39 6.04 16.57 5.47
N ILE A 40 5.20 15.54 5.55
CA ILE A 40 5.24 14.55 6.63
C ILE A 40 5.58 13.20 6.05
N TRP A 41 6.72 12.65 6.46
CA TRP A 41 7.11 11.30 6.12
C TRP A 41 6.42 10.30 7.03
N LEU A 42 5.88 9.26 6.41
CA LEU A 42 5.32 8.14 7.13
C LEU A 42 6.43 7.18 7.61
N THR A 43 6.10 6.30 8.54
CA THR A 43 7.03 5.26 9.00
C THR A 43 7.38 4.32 7.86
N GLU A 44 8.64 3.93 7.82
CA GLU A 44 9.14 2.95 6.87
C GLU A 44 8.43 1.60 7.04
N VAL A 45 7.98 1.04 5.92
CA VAL A 45 7.29 -0.24 5.85
C VAL A 45 8.26 -1.31 5.38
N ASN A 46 8.42 -2.35 6.19
CA ASN A 46 9.36 -3.45 5.98
C ASN A 46 8.60 -4.76 5.76
N GLY A 47 7.69 -4.76 4.79
CA GLY A 47 6.82 -5.90 4.55
C GLY A 47 5.88 -5.67 3.38
N TYR A 48 5.68 -6.72 2.60
CA TYR A 48 4.56 -6.83 1.68
C TYR A 48 3.81 -8.08 2.07
N ASP A 49 2.60 -7.87 2.54
CA ASP A 49 1.60 -8.91 2.67
C ASP A 49 0.33 -8.36 2.06
N GLU A 50 -0.11 -9.00 0.98
CA GLU A 50 -1.32 -8.61 0.25
C GLU A 50 -2.59 -8.77 1.08
N ASN A 51 -2.50 -9.52 2.19
CA ASN A 51 -3.55 -9.73 3.17
C ASN A 51 -3.40 -8.80 4.39
N ASP A 52 -2.29 -8.06 4.52
CA ASP A 52 -2.06 -7.13 5.61
C ASP A 52 -2.44 -5.70 5.19
N GLU A 53 -3.70 -5.37 5.41
CA GLU A 53 -4.25 -4.01 5.27
C GLU A 53 -3.86 -3.08 6.44
N VAL A 54 -2.88 -3.44 7.27
CA VAL A 54 -2.46 -2.64 8.43
C VAL A 54 -0.99 -2.25 8.35
N ASN A 55 -0.09 -3.17 8.00
CA ASN A 55 1.36 -2.91 7.93
C ASN A 55 1.97 -3.24 6.57
N GLY A 56 1.18 -3.67 5.58
CA GLY A 56 1.67 -4.04 4.26
C GLY A 56 1.88 -2.88 3.30
N TYR A 57 1.50 -1.64 3.67
CA TYR A 57 1.54 -0.45 2.83
C TYR A 57 2.02 0.80 3.57
N SER A 58 2.48 1.79 2.80
CA SER A 58 2.73 3.14 3.28
C SER A 58 1.75 4.12 2.62
N GLY A 59 1.04 4.89 3.43
CA GLY A 59 0.02 5.85 2.99
C GLY A 59 -1.05 6.07 4.06
N ILE A 60 -1.96 7.03 3.82
CA ILE A 60 -3.14 7.26 4.66
C ILE A 60 -4.34 7.33 3.71
N PHE A 61 -5.28 6.38 3.81
CA PHE A 61 -6.45 6.37 2.93
C PHE A 61 -7.23 7.70 2.99
N GLY A 62 -7.48 8.27 1.82
CA GLY A 62 -8.12 9.57 1.65
C GLY A 62 -7.16 10.77 1.68
N GLU A 63 -5.88 10.57 2.01
CA GLU A 63 -4.86 11.62 1.99
C GLU A 63 -3.87 11.41 0.84
N PRO A 64 -3.65 12.40 -0.03
CA PRO A 64 -2.82 12.24 -1.21
C PRO A 64 -1.33 12.04 -0.86
N VAL A 65 -0.72 11.04 -1.49
CA VAL A 65 0.73 10.86 -1.46
C VAL A 65 1.38 11.95 -2.32
N THR A 66 2.45 12.54 -1.80
CA THR A 66 3.19 13.65 -2.41
C THR A 66 4.66 13.34 -2.65
N SER A 67 5.22 12.35 -1.95
CA SER A 67 6.53 11.78 -2.28
C SER A 67 6.64 10.33 -1.84
N VAL A 68 7.57 9.60 -2.46
CA VAL A 68 7.86 8.19 -2.20
C VAL A 68 9.36 8.01 -2.07
N ALA A 69 9.81 7.28 -1.05
CA ALA A 69 11.19 6.84 -0.90
C ALA A 69 11.24 5.30 -0.86
N VAL A 70 12.08 4.68 -1.69
CA VAL A 70 12.20 3.22 -1.76
C VAL A 70 13.65 2.80 -1.54
N SER A 71 13.91 1.96 -0.55
CA SER A 71 15.26 1.48 -0.23
C SER A 71 15.75 0.41 -1.21
N GLY A 72 17.06 0.13 -1.18
CA GLY A 72 17.66 -1.00 -1.91
C GLY A 72 18.18 -0.69 -3.30
N GLY A 73 18.38 0.60 -3.64
CA GLY A 73 19.12 1.03 -4.85
C GLY A 73 18.39 0.74 -6.16
N ARG A 74 17.07 0.54 -6.11
CA ARG A 74 16.28 0.20 -7.30
C ARG A 74 15.74 1.46 -7.95
N PRO A 75 15.84 1.62 -9.27
CA PRO A 75 15.31 2.79 -9.95
C PRO A 75 13.78 2.87 -9.85
N TYR A 76 13.25 4.05 -9.56
CA TYR A 76 11.81 4.33 -9.54
C TYR A 76 11.52 5.79 -9.91
N THR A 77 10.26 6.08 -10.23
CA THR A 77 9.76 7.42 -10.56
C THR A 77 8.27 7.54 -10.21
N VAL A 78 7.77 8.77 -10.18
CA VAL A 78 6.37 9.11 -9.91
C VAL A 78 5.85 10.09 -10.94
N HIS A 79 4.56 9.99 -11.24
CA HIS A 79 3.82 10.95 -12.03
C HIS A 79 3.11 11.92 -11.11
N LEU A 80 3.22 13.21 -11.41
CA LEU A 80 2.49 14.24 -10.69
C LEU A 80 1.08 14.41 -11.25
N LEU A 81 0.11 14.60 -10.36
CA LEU A 81 -1.27 14.92 -10.72
C LEU A 81 -1.30 16.18 -11.59
N ASN A 82 -1.89 16.06 -12.78
CA ASN A 82 -1.92 17.10 -13.82
C ASN A 82 -0.53 17.60 -14.25
N GLY A 83 0.49 16.78 -14.05
CA GLY A 83 1.88 17.11 -14.30
C GLY A 83 2.52 16.13 -15.27
N ASN A 84 3.78 15.81 -14.99
CA ASN A 84 4.59 14.88 -15.77
C ASN A 84 5.27 13.90 -14.83
N TRP A 85 5.82 12.84 -15.41
CA TRP A 85 6.77 11.97 -14.73
C TRP A 85 7.99 12.77 -14.26
N LEU A 86 8.39 12.53 -13.01
CA LEU A 86 9.62 13.10 -12.47
C LEU A 86 10.83 12.31 -12.94
N LYS A 87 12.02 12.88 -12.73
CA LYS A 87 13.28 12.20 -13.00
C LYS A 87 13.35 10.89 -12.20
N LYS A 88 13.78 9.80 -12.86
CA LYS A 88 14.13 8.54 -12.21
C LYS A 88 15.16 8.73 -11.10
N ILE A 89 14.99 7.98 -10.02
CA ILE A 89 15.87 7.96 -8.85
C ILE A 89 16.30 6.53 -8.57
N ASP A 90 17.60 6.32 -8.36
CA ASP A 90 18.22 5.01 -8.18
C ASP A 90 18.20 4.56 -6.70
N GLY A 91 17.03 4.60 -6.08
CA GLY A 91 16.81 4.17 -4.70
C GLY A 91 17.14 5.23 -3.64
N TYR A 92 16.59 5.02 -2.44
CA TYR A 92 16.87 5.75 -1.22
C TYR A 92 18.08 5.14 -0.52
N ASN A 93 19.11 5.96 -0.28
CA ASN A 93 20.21 5.61 0.61
C ASN A 93 20.02 6.37 1.93
N ILE A 94 19.60 5.64 2.98
CA ILE A 94 19.41 6.20 4.34
C ILE A 94 20.67 6.91 4.88
N ALA A 95 21.86 6.58 4.35
CA ALA A 95 23.10 7.18 4.78
C ALA A 95 23.24 8.65 4.36
N ASN A 96 22.39 9.15 3.45
CA ASN A 96 22.45 10.52 2.99
C ASN A 96 21.06 11.17 2.90
N ILE A 97 20.39 11.32 4.05
CA ILE A 97 19.07 11.98 4.17
C ILE A 97 19.08 13.44 3.66
N THR A 98 20.27 14.04 3.52
CA THR A 98 20.44 15.39 2.96
C THR A 98 20.36 15.45 1.44
N ASP A 99 20.48 14.31 0.76
CA ASP A 99 20.20 14.23 -0.66
C ASP A 99 18.68 14.24 -0.85
N ILE A 100 18.19 15.42 -1.18
CA ILE A 100 16.93 15.71 -1.88
C ILE A 100 16.68 14.80 -3.12
N TYR A 101 17.64 13.93 -3.47
CA TYR A 101 17.64 12.93 -4.52
C TYR A 101 17.28 11.51 -4.06
N GLY A 102 17.03 11.26 -2.78
CA GLY A 102 16.69 9.92 -2.27
C GLY A 102 15.22 9.52 -2.43
N TYR A 103 14.35 10.47 -2.80
CA TYR A 103 12.90 10.27 -2.92
C TYR A 103 12.33 10.88 -4.20
N SER A 104 11.31 10.24 -4.78
CA SER A 104 10.61 10.76 -5.95
C SER A 104 9.33 11.47 -5.53
N GLY A 105 9.22 12.74 -5.91
CA GLY A 105 8.15 13.66 -5.52
C GLY A 105 8.69 15.08 -5.49
N LYS A 106 7.83 16.08 -5.30
CA LYS A 106 8.30 17.46 -5.11
C LYS A 106 8.18 17.91 -3.66
N VAL A 107 9.01 18.87 -3.28
CA VAL A 107 9.03 19.43 -1.91
C VAL A 107 7.77 20.24 -1.65
N ASP A 108 7.25 20.94 -2.65
CA ASP A 108 6.07 21.83 -2.63
C ASP A 108 4.69 21.11 -2.58
N GLY A 109 4.67 19.81 -2.29
CA GLY A 109 3.43 19.10 -1.97
C GLY A 109 2.56 18.73 -3.17
N PHE A 110 3.10 18.71 -4.40
CA PHE A 110 2.34 18.17 -5.53
C PHE A 110 1.95 16.71 -5.30
N THR A 111 0.66 16.43 -5.50
CA THR A 111 0.07 15.10 -5.43
C THR A 111 0.60 14.20 -6.52
N ILE A 112 0.75 12.92 -6.19
CA ILE A 112 1.12 11.85 -7.12
C ILE A 112 -0.15 11.12 -7.56
N ASP A 113 -0.22 10.75 -8.83
CA ASP A 113 -1.30 9.94 -9.43
C ASP A 113 -0.77 8.71 -10.21
N GLY A 114 0.56 8.52 -10.24
CA GLY A 114 1.20 7.35 -10.82
C GLY A 114 2.55 7.02 -10.18
N PHE A 115 2.87 5.74 -10.09
CA PHE A 115 4.12 5.23 -9.52
C PHE A 115 4.68 4.11 -10.40
N SER A 116 5.99 4.09 -10.62
CA SER A 116 6.68 3.00 -11.34
C SER A 116 8.04 2.71 -10.71
N ILE A 117 8.36 1.41 -10.60
CA ILE A 117 9.62 0.89 -10.06
C ILE A 117 10.15 -0.21 -10.99
N ALA A 118 11.46 -0.35 -11.09
CA ALA A 118 12.13 -1.34 -11.94
C ALA A 118 12.36 -2.71 -11.25
N ASP A 119 13.01 -3.62 -11.98
CA ASP A 119 13.63 -4.87 -11.50
C ASP A 119 12.69 -5.97 -11.00
N ASN A 120 11.58 -6.21 -11.72
CA ASN A 120 10.61 -7.27 -11.43
C ASN A 120 10.06 -7.23 -10.01
N VAL A 121 10.07 -6.05 -9.39
CA VAL A 121 9.45 -5.81 -8.09
C VAL A 121 7.95 -5.73 -8.30
N GLN A 122 7.20 -6.55 -7.56
CA GLN A 122 5.74 -6.48 -7.57
C GLN A 122 5.27 -5.33 -6.69
N TYR A 123 4.34 -4.50 -7.18
CA TYR A 123 3.78 -3.39 -6.43
C TYR A 123 2.34 -3.08 -6.87
N LYS A 124 1.62 -2.35 -6.01
CA LYS A 124 0.27 -1.82 -6.31
C LYS A 124 0.06 -0.53 -5.53
N VAL A 125 -0.95 0.24 -5.94
CA VAL A 125 -1.33 1.50 -5.28
C VAL A 125 -2.80 1.50 -4.93
N HIS A 126 -3.17 2.29 -3.94
CA HIS A 126 -4.55 2.64 -3.69
C HIS A 126 -4.82 4.04 -4.25
N ILE A 127 -6.02 4.22 -4.79
CA ILE A 127 -6.44 5.44 -5.47
C ILE A 127 -7.54 6.08 -4.61
N ILE A 128 -7.43 7.39 -4.36
CA ILE A 128 -8.39 8.10 -3.51
C ILE A 128 -9.82 7.91 -4.04
N GLY A 129 -10.70 7.47 -3.14
CA GLY A 129 -12.13 7.28 -3.41
C GLY A 129 -12.48 5.91 -3.99
N GLU A 130 -11.49 5.10 -4.38
CA GLU A 130 -11.72 3.70 -4.72
C GLU A 130 -11.84 2.87 -3.42
N LYS A 131 -12.48 1.70 -3.53
CA LYS A 131 -12.64 0.77 -2.39
C LYS A 131 -11.57 -0.32 -2.35
N GLU A 132 -10.97 -0.58 -3.49
CA GLU A 132 -10.05 -1.70 -3.70
C GLU A 132 -8.71 -1.17 -4.21
N TRP A 133 -7.66 -1.91 -3.90
CA TRP A 133 -6.33 -1.68 -4.45
C TRP A 133 -6.29 -1.91 -5.96
N SER A 134 -5.38 -1.24 -6.66
CA SER A 134 -5.08 -1.57 -8.05
C SER A 134 -4.60 -3.02 -8.18
N SER A 135 -4.76 -3.61 -9.37
CA SER A 135 -4.12 -4.90 -9.67
C SER A 135 -2.60 -4.81 -9.46
N PRO A 136 -1.94 -5.85 -8.92
CA PRO A 136 -0.48 -5.88 -8.80
C PRO A 136 0.20 -5.84 -10.16
N ILE A 137 1.28 -5.08 -10.25
CA ILE A 137 2.11 -4.93 -11.45
C ILE A 137 3.54 -5.33 -11.10
N ASN A 138 4.23 -5.97 -12.05
CA ASN A 138 5.66 -6.24 -11.92
C ASN A 138 6.45 -5.15 -12.64
N GLY A 139 7.36 -4.51 -11.91
CA GLY A 139 8.27 -3.52 -12.47
C GLY A 139 9.16 -4.08 -13.56
N ASN A 140 9.45 -3.32 -14.61
CA ASN A 140 10.41 -3.72 -15.63
C ASN A 140 11.47 -2.61 -15.78
N LEU A 141 12.75 -3.00 -15.78
CA LEU A 141 13.86 -2.07 -15.90
C LEU A 141 13.80 -1.26 -17.21
N ASN A 142 13.39 -1.92 -18.30
CA ASN A 142 13.31 -1.29 -19.62
C ASN A 142 12.24 -0.19 -19.68
N ASP A 143 11.21 -0.25 -18.84
CA ASP A 143 10.12 0.75 -18.86
C ASP A 143 10.54 2.10 -18.31
N LEU A 144 11.58 2.13 -17.46
CA LEU A 144 12.12 3.38 -16.94
C LEU A 144 13.12 3.99 -17.91
N ASP A 145 13.91 3.18 -18.62
CA ASP A 145 14.90 3.68 -19.59
C ASP A 145 14.24 4.17 -20.89
N ASP A 146 13.02 3.72 -21.19
CA ASP A 146 12.16 4.21 -22.27
C ASP A 146 11.58 5.62 -21.99
N ILE A 147 11.74 6.17 -20.78
CA ILE A 147 11.37 7.56 -20.47
C ILE A 147 12.59 8.45 -20.78
N PRO A 148 12.58 9.27 -21.85
CA PRO A 148 13.70 10.14 -22.19
C PRO A 148 13.82 11.29 -21.17
N PHE A 149 14.46 11.04 -20.02
CA PHE A 149 14.58 11.98 -18.90
C PHE A 149 15.52 13.17 -19.16
N LEU A 150 16.27 13.17 -20.27
CA LEU A 150 17.39 14.10 -20.47
C LEU A 150 17.13 15.19 -21.51
N ASN A 151 15.95 15.24 -22.15
CA ASN A 151 15.65 16.34 -23.05
C ASN A 151 14.64 17.30 -22.42
N LYS A 152 15.12 18.49 -22.04
CA LYS A 152 14.33 19.53 -21.37
C LYS A 152 13.14 20.02 -22.20
N ASP A 153 13.14 19.73 -23.50
CA ASP A 153 12.07 20.05 -24.44
C ASP A 153 10.99 18.96 -24.55
N PHE A 154 11.16 17.83 -23.84
CA PHE A 154 10.29 16.65 -23.90
C PHE A 154 9.21 16.59 -22.79
N TYR A 155 8.88 17.72 -22.15
CA TYR A 155 7.74 17.86 -21.22
C TYR A 155 6.34 17.63 -21.87
N LYS A 156 6.30 17.16 -23.13
CA LYS A 156 5.07 16.81 -23.86
C LYS A 156 5.12 15.40 -24.46
N SER A 157 6.11 14.59 -24.12
CA SER A 157 6.15 13.21 -24.60
C SER A 157 5.02 12.39 -23.98
N THR A 158 4.16 11.88 -24.84
CA THR A 158 3.06 10.95 -24.52
C THR A 158 3.54 9.55 -24.11
N ASN A 159 4.85 9.33 -24.00
CA ASN A 159 5.43 8.03 -23.65
C ASN A 159 5.36 7.85 -22.13
N ASN A 160 4.22 7.35 -21.67
CA ASN A 160 4.08 6.85 -20.31
C ASN A 160 4.89 5.56 -20.16
N PRO A 161 5.51 5.30 -18.99
CA PRO A 161 6.02 3.96 -18.69
C PRO A 161 4.90 2.95 -18.96
N LYS A 162 5.25 1.82 -19.57
CA LYS A 162 4.24 0.81 -19.93
C LYS A 162 3.69 0.12 -18.68
N ASN A 163 4.52 -0.05 -17.65
CA ASN A 163 4.14 -0.62 -16.38
C ASN A 163 4.26 0.43 -15.26
N TYR A 164 3.15 1.11 -15.00
CA TYR A 164 2.96 1.94 -13.82
C TYR A 164 1.65 1.57 -13.12
N ALA A 165 1.60 1.81 -11.80
CA ALA A 165 0.38 1.71 -11.02
C ALA A 165 -0.19 3.11 -10.78
N GLY A 166 -1.50 3.28 -10.96
CA GLY A 166 -2.21 4.55 -10.80
C GLY A 166 -3.17 4.84 -11.95
N ILE A 167 -3.93 5.93 -11.84
CA ILE A 167 -4.83 6.43 -12.90
C ILE A 167 -4.56 7.92 -13.03
N PHE A 168 -4.16 8.37 -14.23
CA PHE A 168 -3.87 9.79 -14.45
C PHE A 168 -5.08 10.67 -14.14
N GLY A 169 -4.83 11.76 -13.41
CA GLY A 169 -5.88 12.65 -12.93
C GLY A 169 -6.57 12.17 -11.64
N LYS A 170 -6.20 11.00 -11.08
CA LYS A 170 -6.69 10.52 -9.80
C LYS A 170 -5.54 10.32 -8.80
N PRO A 171 -5.55 11.04 -7.66
CA PRO A 171 -4.54 10.88 -6.63
C PRO A 171 -4.40 9.45 -6.12
N ILE A 172 -3.17 9.04 -5.83
CA ILE A 172 -2.90 7.88 -4.98
C ILE A 172 -2.75 8.30 -3.52
N ASP A 173 -3.19 7.46 -2.60
CA ASP A 173 -3.14 7.69 -1.14
C ASP A 173 -2.38 6.60 -0.38
N ALA A 174 -2.05 5.49 -1.02
CA ALA A 174 -1.18 4.46 -0.46
C ALA A 174 -0.46 3.62 -1.52
N ILE A 175 0.68 3.03 -1.12
CA ILE A 175 1.54 2.20 -1.98
C ILE A 175 1.93 0.93 -1.24
N MET A 176 1.96 -0.20 -1.94
CA MET A 176 2.50 -1.48 -1.47
C MET A 176 3.63 -1.95 -2.39
N ILE A 177 4.81 -2.28 -1.83
CA ILE A 177 5.98 -2.74 -2.61
C ILE A 177 6.55 -4.04 -2.03
N LYS A 178 6.67 -5.08 -2.87
CA LYS A 178 7.10 -6.42 -2.46
C LYS A 178 8.59 -6.52 -2.18
N GLY A 179 8.94 -6.96 -0.96
CA GLY A 179 10.31 -7.32 -0.57
C GLY A 179 11.27 -6.13 -0.53
N ARG A 180 10.76 -4.93 -0.25
CA ARG A 180 11.52 -3.68 -0.14
C ARG A 180 11.08 -2.92 1.09
N ASN A 181 11.96 -2.06 1.59
CA ASN A 181 11.57 -1.06 2.56
C ASN A 181 11.23 0.22 1.81
N TYR A 182 10.17 0.90 2.23
CA TYR A 182 9.74 2.13 1.59
C TYR A 182 8.90 2.98 2.53
N THR A 183 8.82 4.25 2.22
CA THR A 183 7.92 5.19 2.88
C THR A 183 7.32 6.15 1.87
N THR A 184 6.17 6.69 2.21
CA THR A 184 5.50 7.76 1.48
C THR A 184 5.38 8.98 2.37
N SER A 185 5.11 10.13 1.76
CA SER A 185 4.79 11.35 2.49
C SER A 185 3.51 11.97 1.96
N PHE A 186 2.87 12.75 2.80
CA PHE A 186 1.78 13.63 2.42
C PHE A 186 2.12 15.07 2.79
N TYR A 187 1.40 16.01 2.20
CA TYR A 187 1.53 17.43 2.51
C TYR A 187 0.43 17.85 3.48
N SER A 188 0.79 18.60 4.51
CA SER A 188 -0.17 19.27 5.37
C SER A 188 0.01 20.78 5.32
N SER A 189 -1.11 21.49 5.21
CA SER A 189 -1.12 22.96 5.28
C SER A 189 -0.86 23.50 6.70
N SER A 190 -0.84 22.64 7.73
CA SER A 190 -0.55 23.05 9.10
C SER A 190 0.37 22.09 9.81
N GLU A 191 1.18 22.66 10.70
CA GLU A 191 2.02 21.88 11.59
C GLU A 191 1.21 21.02 12.56
N CYS A 192 -0.03 21.42 12.86
CA CYS A 192 -0.86 20.73 13.83
C CYS A 192 -1.26 19.36 13.30
N PHE A 193 -1.88 19.35 12.11
CA PHE A 193 -2.24 18.13 11.41
C PHE A 193 -0.99 17.31 11.05
N ALA A 194 0.11 17.98 10.71
CA ALA A 194 1.39 17.32 10.46
C ALA A 194 1.91 16.50 11.65
N ARG A 195 1.59 16.94 12.87
CA ARG A 195 1.93 16.25 14.11
C ARG A 195 0.83 15.28 14.58
N GLY A 196 -0.22 15.06 13.79
CA GLY A 196 -1.37 14.23 14.16
C GLY A 196 -2.34 14.88 15.14
N GLY A 197 -2.19 16.18 15.40
CA GLY A 197 -3.12 17.00 16.18
C GLY A 197 -4.30 17.49 15.36
N THR A 198 -5.28 18.07 16.05
CA THR A 198 -6.47 18.68 15.43
C THR A 198 -6.59 20.13 15.88
N CYS A 199 -6.85 21.04 14.94
CA CYS A 199 -7.15 22.43 15.25
C CYS A 199 -8.58 22.57 15.78
N MET A 200 -8.72 22.98 17.04
CA MET A 200 -10.01 23.17 17.70
C MET A 200 -9.92 24.26 18.79
N ASN A 201 -11.04 24.62 19.40
CA ASN A 201 -11.01 25.52 20.56
C ASN A 201 -10.23 24.84 21.69
N PRO A 202 -9.31 25.53 22.39
CA PRO A 202 -8.53 24.93 23.47
C PRO A 202 -9.40 24.38 24.62
N ASN A 203 -10.62 24.90 24.82
CA ASN A 203 -11.56 24.37 25.81
C ASN A 203 -12.20 23.03 25.40
N ASP A 204 -12.19 22.72 24.10
CA ASP A 204 -12.72 21.45 23.56
C ASP A 204 -11.64 20.33 23.57
N CYS A 205 -10.41 20.67 23.94
CA CYS A 205 -9.29 19.74 24.05
C CYS A 205 -9.34 18.98 25.39
N ILE A 206 -10.37 18.14 25.57
CA ILE A 206 -10.73 17.53 26.86
C ILE A 206 -9.60 16.63 27.43
N ASP A 207 -8.86 15.92 26.57
CA ASP A 207 -7.82 14.97 26.96
C ASP A 207 -6.54 15.14 26.13
N GLY A 208 -6.18 16.38 25.82
CA GLY A 208 -5.04 16.68 24.93
C GLY A 208 -4.08 17.72 25.46
N THR A 209 -2.95 17.86 24.76
CA THR A 209 -2.01 18.97 24.98
C THR A 209 -2.31 20.06 23.98
N VAL A 210 -2.58 21.26 24.50
CA VAL A 210 -2.83 22.45 23.67
C VAL A 210 -1.51 23.11 23.27
N LEU A 211 -1.21 23.11 21.98
CA LEU A 211 -0.09 23.85 21.40
C LEU A 211 -0.57 25.13 20.72
N HIS A 212 0.20 26.20 20.92
CA HIS A 212 -0.15 27.56 20.49
C HIS A 212 0.54 27.93 19.17
N ASN A 213 -0.14 28.71 18.32
CA ASN A 213 0.39 29.27 17.06
C ASN A 213 0.77 28.24 15.98
N ILE A 214 0.19 27.04 16.06
CA ILE A 214 0.45 25.92 15.13
C ILE A 214 -0.72 25.76 14.13
N CYS A 215 -1.92 26.21 14.49
CA CYS A 215 -3.11 26.12 13.65
C CYS A 215 -3.18 27.28 12.65
N PRO A 216 -3.62 27.02 11.41
CA PRO A 216 -3.83 28.07 10.43
C PRO A 216 -5.12 28.82 10.77
N GLY A 217 -5.12 30.14 10.60
CA GLY A 217 -6.32 30.96 10.77
C GLY A 217 -6.35 31.76 12.07
N ASP A 218 -7.49 31.75 12.75
CA ASP A 218 -7.75 32.64 13.88
C ASP A 218 -6.97 32.25 15.14
N ASN A 219 -6.77 33.23 16.03
CA ASN A 219 -6.06 33.01 17.29
C ASN A 219 -6.84 32.13 18.29
N ASN A 220 -8.09 31.81 18.00
CA ASN A 220 -8.99 31.04 18.86
C ASN A 220 -8.84 29.53 18.64
N SER A 221 -8.38 29.11 17.47
CA SER A 221 -8.07 27.72 17.16
C SER A 221 -6.66 27.38 17.64
N LYS A 222 -6.54 26.44 18.56
CA LYS A 222 -5.26 25.91 19.04
C LYS A 222 -5.11 24.47 18.57
N CYS A 223 -3.86 24.02 18.50
CA CYS A 223 -3.61 22.64 18.13
C CYS A 223 -3.83 21.76 19.34
N CYS A 224 -4.87 20.94 19.32
CA CYS A 224 -5.08 19.91 20.31
C CYS A 224 -4.37 18.65 19.84
N MET A 225 -3.22 18.37 20.45
CA MET A 225 -2.56 17.09 20.31
C MET A 225 -3.26 16.08 21.21
N PRO A 226 -3.48 14.82 20.76
CA PRO A 226 -3.82 13.76 21.69
C PRO A 226 -2.82 13.80 22.83
N LYS A 227 -3.27 13.59 24.07
CA LYS A 227 -2.32 13.38 25.16
C LYS A 227 -1.56 12.12 24.78
N ASP A 228 -0.33 12.30 24.34
CA ASP A 228 0.55 11.17 24.11
C ASP A 228 0.47 10.35 25.40
N ASP A 229 0.34 9.03 25.29
CA ASP A 229 0.49 8.12 26.43
C ASP A 229 1.97 8.14 26.92
N ILE A 230 2.60 9.32 27.05
CA ILE A 230 3.88 9.63 27.72
C ILE A 230 3.77 9.38 29.24
N THR A 231 2.75 8.65 29.71
CA THR A 231 2.94 7.77 30.87
C THR A 231 3.79 6.53 30.55
N SER A 232 4.35 6.41 29.35
CA SER A 232 5.36 5.42 29.00
C SER A 232 6.69 6.09 28.59
N ASN A 233 7.69 5.95 29.48
CA ASN A 233 9.13 5.98 29.19
C ASN A 233 9.93 7.26 29.47
N ASN A 234 10.08 7.59 30.76
CA ASN A 234 11.42 7.79 31.33
C ASN A 234 12.02 6.51 31.94
N ASN A 235 11.27 5.41 31.92
CA ASN A 235 11.86 4.08 32.01
C ASN A 235 11.94 3.54 30.60
N LYS A 236 13.15 3.31 30.08
CA LYS A 236 13.38 2.32 29.02
C LYS A 236 12.97 0.95 29.58
N SER A 237 11.66 0.75 29.74
CA SER A 237 11.05 -0.43 30.30
C SER A 237 11.04 -1.48 29.20
N ASN A 238 11.66 -2.60 29.49
CA ASN A 238 11.82 -3.77 28.64
C ASN A 238 10.53 -4.12 27.86
N ASN A 239 10.35 -3.58 26.66
CA ASN A 239 9.27 -3.95 25.73
C ASN A 239 9.29 -5.46 25.39
N ASN A 240 10.41 -6.14 25.63
CA ASN A 240 10.54 -7.59 25.54
C ASN A 240 9.69 -8.30 26.59
N THR A 241 9.51 -7.75 27.78
CA THR A 241 8.74 -8.39 28.86
C THR A 241 7.24 -8.40 28.55
N THR A 242 6.68 -7.29 28.07
CA THR A 242 5.24 -7.22 27.73
C THR A 242 4.91 -8.11 26.52
N LYS A 243 5.74 -8.10 25.47
CA LYS A 243 5.59 -9.03 24.34
C LYS A 243 5.69 -10.50 24.79
N THR A 244 6.61 -10.80 25.71
CA THR A 244 6.76 -12.16 26.27
C THR A 244 5.53 -12.58 27.08
N ILE A 245 4.96 -11.68 27.90
CA ILE A 245 3.74 -11.96 28.68
C ILE A 245 2.55 -12.24 27.75
N ILE A 246 2.39 -11.46 26.67
CA ILE A 246 1.32 -11.69 25.68
C ILE A 246 1.50 -13.04 24.99
N ILE A 247 2.71 -13.39 24.57
CA ILE A 247 3.00 -14.70 23.95
C ILE A 247 2.71 -15.84 24.93
N ILE A 248 3.12 -15.72 26.20
CA ILE A 248 2.83 -16.73 27.24
C ILE A 248 1.32 -16.87 27.44
N ALA A 249 0.56 -15.76 27.49
CA ALA A 249 -0.89 -15.81 27.62
C ALA A 249 -1.56 -16.54 26.44
N ILE A 250 -1.12 -16.28 25.21
CA ILE A 250 -1.62 -16.97 24.01
C ILE A 250 -1.31 -18.48 24.08
N LEU A 251 -0.10 -18.86 24.48
CA LEU A 251 0.28 -20.26 24.63
C LEU A 251 -0.54 -20.98 25.71
N LEU A 252 -0.84 -20.31 26.83
CA LEU A 252 -1.70 -20.87 27.88
C LEU A 252 -3.13 -21.11 27.36
N VAL A 253 -3.68 -20.18 26.58
CA VAL A 253 -5.01 -20.36 25.96
C VAL A 253 -5.02 -21.54 25.00
N ILE A 254 -3.99 -21.68 24.16
CA ILE A 254 -3.85 -22.82 23.23
C ILE A 254 -3.76 -24.14 24.00
N LEU A 255 -2.98 -24.19 25.08
CA LEU A 255 -2.86 -25.39 25.93
C LEU A 255 -4.20 -25.78 26.57
N ILE A 256 -4.97 -24.80 27.05
CA ILE A 256 -6.33 -25.04 27.59
C ILE A 256 -7.25 -25.61 26.52
N ILE A 257 -7.19 -25.09 25.29
CA ILE A 257 -7.99 -25.60 24.16
C ILE A 257 -7.61 -27.05 23.85
N ILE A 258 -6.30 -27.36 23.74
CA ILE A 258 -5.80 -28.71 23.48
C ILE A 258 -6.22 -29.67 24.60
N ALA A 259 -6.08 -29.28 25.87
CA ALA A 259 -6.50 -30.08 27.01
C ALA A 259 -8.02 -30.36 26.99
N THR A 260 -8.82 -29.37 26.58
CA THR A 260 -10.27 -29.52 26.44
C THR A 260 -10.62 -30.52 25.34
N ILE A 261 -9.97 -30.44 24.18
CA ILE A 261 -10.15 -31.39 23.05
C ILE A 261 -9.78 -32.82 23.48
N LEU A 262 -8.64 -32.99 24.16
CA LEU A 262 -8.20 -34.28 24.70
C LEU A 262 -9.20 -34.84 25.71
N CYS A 263 -9.73 -34.01 26.60
CA CYS A 263 -10.73 -34.42 27.58
C CYS A 263 -12.02 -34.90 26.89
N CYS A 264 -12.51 -34.15 25.88
CA CYS A 264 -13.65 -34.57 25.06
C CYS A 264 -13.38 -35.90 24.32
N TYR A 265 -12.17 -36.10 23.81
CA TYR A 265 -11.78 -37.34 23.13
C TYR A 265 -11.82 -38.56 24.07
N ILE A 266 -11.26 -38.42 25.28
CA ILE A 266 -11.25 -39.50 26.29
C ILE A 266 -12.67 -39.85 26.77
N ILE A 267 -13.54 -38.85 26.97
CA ILE A 267 -14.94 -39.10 27.34
C ILE A 267 -15.65 -39.88 26.23
N ARG A 268 -15.39 -39.52 24.96
CA ARG A 268 -16.00 -40.20 23.82
C ARG A 268 -15.51 -41.65 23.68
N SER A 269 -14.23 -41.92 23.93
CA SER A 269 -13.66 -43.28 23.80
C SER A 269 -14.18 -44.24 24.88
N LYS A 270 -14.54 -43.75 26.08
CA LYS A 270 -15.06 -44.60 27.17
C LYS A 270 -16.51 -45.03 27.01
N ASN A 271 -17.30 -44.32 26.18
CA ASN A 271 -18.72 -44.61 25.97
C ASN A 271 -18.99 -45.58 24.82
N ILE A 272 -17.96 -46.07 24.13
CA ILE A 272 -18.09 -47.11 23.11
C ILE A 272 -17.91 -48.46 23.83
N SER A 273 -18.96 -48.93 24.50
CA SER A 273 -19.05 -50.35 24.87
C SER A 273 -19.35 -51.15 23.62
N PRO A 274 -18.48 -52.07 23.18
CA PRO A 274 -18.81 -52.97 22.08
C PRO A 274 -19.81 -54.00 22.58
N THR A 275 -21.10 -53.79 22.31
CA THR A 275 -22.07 -54.88 22.34
C THR A 275 -21.80 -55.73 21.10
N ILE A 276 -20.93 -56.73 21.24
CA ILE A 276 -20.72 -57.77 20.23
C ILE A 276 -21.99 -58.63 20.22
N VAL A 277 -22.96 -58.28 19.38
CA VAL A 277 -24.00 -59.22 18.96
C VAL A 277 -23.38 -60.04 17.83
N ASN A 278 -23.02 -61.29 18.13
CA ASN A 278 -22.60 -62.25 17.12
C ASN A 278 -23.74 -62.46 16.11
N PRO A 279 -23.58 -62.13 14.81
CA PRO A 279 -24.51 -62.58 13.80
C PRO A 279 -24.35 -64.08 13.54
N PRO A 280 -25.44 -64.81 13.29
CA PRO A 280 -25.40 -66.23 13.01
C PRO A 280 -24.71 -66.51 11.68
N ASN A 281 -23.88 -67.54 11.75
CA ASN A 281 -23.17 -68.23 10.69
C ASN A 281 -24.00 -68.40 9.41
N GLN A 282 -23.66 -67.65 8.35
CA GLN A 282 -24.02 -67.99 6.98
C GLN A 282 -22.75 -68.33 6.20
N ASN A 283 -22.47 -69.63 6.13
CA ASN A 283 -21.88 -70.26 4.97
C ASN A 283 -22.61 -69.75 3.72
N ASN A 284 -21.88 -69.25 2.72
CA ASN A 284 -22.05 -69.73 1.36
C ASN A 284 -20.87 -69.34 0.48
N ASN A 285 -20.51 -70.34 -0.31
CA ASN A 285 -19.46 -70.44 -1.31
C ASN A 285 -19.60 -69.41 -2.46
N ASN A 286 -18.58 -69.44 -3.33
CA ASN A 286 -18.51 -68.90 -4.71
C ASN A 286 -17.82 -67.53 -4.77
N GLU A 287 -16.88 -67.23 -5.66
CA GLU A 287 -16.26 -67.95 -6.78
C GLU A 287 -15.11 -67.04 -7.25
N TYR A 288 -13.99 -67.63 -7.62
CA TYR A 288 -12.80 -66.94 -8.10
C TYR A 288 -13.09 -66.19 -9.42
N LEU A 289 -12.78 -64.89 -9.47
CA LEU A 289 -12.57 -64.19 -10.74
C LEU A 289 -11.19 -63.54 -10.72
N ASN A 290 -10.25 -64.26 -11.35
CA ASN A 290 -8.94 -63.76 -11.76
C ASN A 290 -9.14 -62.62 -12.77
N LEU A 291 -8.69 -61.41 -12.42
CA LEU A 291 -8.48 -60.33 -13.36
C LEU A 291 -6.96 -60.15 -13.57
N PRO A 292 -6.45 -60.15 -14.80
CA PRO A 292 -5.04 -59.91 -15.07
C PRO A 292 -4.69 -58.43 -14.89
N PRO A 293 -3.42 -58.12 -14.56
CA PRO A 293 -2.96 -56.75 -14.41
C PRO A 293 -2.87 -56.04 -15.79
N PRO A 294 -3.09 -54.72 -15.86
CA PRO A 294 -2.99 -53.98 -17.11
C PRO A 294 -1.53 -53.83 -17.56
N SER A 295 -1.30 -54.12 -18.85
CA SER A 295 -0.03 -53.93 -19.55
C SER A 295 0.25 -52.46 -19.83
N TYR A 296 1.50 -52.06 -19.64
CA TYR A 296 2.09 -50.80 -20.08
C TYR A 296 2.28 -50.80 -21.60
N GLU A 297 1.63 -49.89 -22.34
CA GLU A 297 2.09 -49.31 -23.61
C GLU A 297 1.08 -48.24 -24.11
N GLU A 298 1.57 -47.03 -24.37
CA GLU A 298 1.05 -45.91 -25.21
C GLU A 298 1.11 -44.54 -24.52
N VAL A 299 2.30 -43.94 -24.51
CA VAL A 299 2.46 -42.48 -24.49
C VAL A 299 3.52 -42.10 -25.52
N GLN A 300 3.10 -42.00 -26.78
CA GLN A 300 3.72 -41.11 -27.77
C GLN A 300 2.63 -40.63 -28.74
N ASN A 301 2.80 -39.40 -29.24
CA ASN A 301 1.96 -38.67 -30.20
C ASN A 301 0.76 -37.90 -29.65
N ARG A 302 1.03 -36.70 -29.12
CA ARG A 302 0.35 -35.47 -29.57
C ARG A 302 1.00 -34.21 -28.99
N GLN A 303 1.89 -33.57 -29.75
CA GLN A 303 2.12 -32.12 -29.70
C GLN A 303 3.03 -31.71 -30.86
N GLU A 304 2.46 -31.68 -32.06
CA GLU A 304 2.98 -30.89 -33.18
C GLU A 304 1.79 -30.29 -33.91
N ASN A 305 2.00 -29.08 -34.42
CA ASN A 305 1.14 -28.25 -35.26
C ASN A 305 0.18 -27.32 -34.51
N ASN A 306 0.61 -26.07 -34.34
CA ASN A 306 -0.09 -24.90 -34.88
C ASN A 306 0.82 -23.67 -34.80
N GLU A 307 1.70 -23.54 -35.79
CA GLU A 307 2.32 -22.28 -36.18
C GLU A 307 1.79 -21.86 -37.56
N GLU A 308 1.63 -20.54 -37.70
CA GLU A 308 1.46 -19.72 -38.90
C GLU A 308 0.14 -19.80 -39.69
N THR A 309 -0.55 -18.65 -39.78
CA THR A 309 -0.56 -17.85 -41.02
C THR A 309 -0.98 -16.41 -40.74
N ILE A 310 -0.05 -15.48 -40.99
CA ILE A 310 -0.26 -14.03 -41.16
C ILE A 310 -0.50 -13.79 -42.65
N ILE A 311 -1.61 -13.15 -43.05
CA ILE A 311 -1.69 -12.34 -44.28
C ILE A 311 -2.61 -11.12 -44.06
N ASN A 312 -1.98 -9.94 -44.16
CA ASN A 312 -2.40 -8.64 -44.68
C ASN A 312 -3.90 -8.34 -44.89
N ASN A 313 -4.33 -7.18 -44.37
CA ASN A 313 -5.03 -6.19 -45.18
C ASN A 313 -4.74 -4.77 -44.68
N GLN A 314 -4.16 -3.99 -45.59
CA GLN A 314 -3.86 -2.57 -45.54
C GLN A 314 -4.88 -1.86 -46.45
N GLU A 315 -5.10 -0.57 -46.19
CA GLU A 315 -5.85 0.42 -46.97
C GLU A 315 -7.37 0.52 -46.75
N ASN A 316 -7.80 1.58 -46.05
CA ASN A 316 -8.25 2.78 -46.76
C ASN A 316 -8.37 4.01 -45.85
N ASP A 317 -7.72 5.07 -46.33
CA ASP A 317 -7.77 6.45 -45.88
C ASP A 317 -9.18 7.06 -45.98
N SER A 318 -9.48 7.96 -45.04
CA SER A 318 -9.80 9.38 -45.31
C SER A 318 -10.66 9.97 -44.18
N PHE A 319 -10.02 10.59 -43.19
CA PHE A 319 -10.71 11.52 -42.30
C PHE A 319 -10.22 12.95 -42.61
N VAL A 320 -11.12 13.68 -43.28
CA VAL A 320 -11.01 15.10 -43.64
C VAL A 320 -10.86 15.92 -42.36
N ARG A 321 -9.70 16.58 -42.18
CA ARG A 321 -9.56 17.69 -41.23
C ARG A 321 -10.03 18.98 -41.87
N ASN A 322 -11.08 19.57 -41.33
CA ASN A 322 -11.44 20.95 -41.62
C ASN A 322 -10.45 21.89 -40.93
N ASN A 323 -9.72 22.64 -41.75
CA ASN A 323 -9.04 23.86 -41.37
C ASN A 323 -10.08 24.94 -41.04
N SER A 324 -10.00 25.54 -39.86
CA SER A 324 -10.46 26.91 -39.64
C SER A 324 -9.32 27.72 -39.04
N ASN A 325 -8.69 28.50 -39.92
CA ASN A 325 -7.86 29.65 -39.58
C ASN A 325 -8.76 30.73 -38.97
N GLU A 326 -8.52 31.13 -37.72
CA GLU A 326 -8.97 32.44 -37.22
C GLU A 326 -7.84 33.13 -36.43
N HIS A 327 -7.24 34.10 -37.11
CA HIS A 327 -6.79 35.40 -36.61
C HIS A 327 -6.16 35.52 -35.20
N ASN A 328 -4.82 35.46 -35.17
CA ASN A 328 -4.05 36.27 -34.23
C ASN A 328 -4.19 37.76 -34.59
N LYS A 329 -4.85 38.54 -33.74
CA LYS A 329 -4.80 40.00 -33.75
C LYS A 329 -4.16 40.48 -32.44
N VAL A 330 -2.82 40.52 -32.43
CA VAL A 330 -2.04 41.13 -31.35
C VAL A 330 -2.22 42.65 -31.45
N ARG A 331 -2.92 43.23 -30.48
CA ARG A 331 -3.08 44.67 -30.33
C ARG A 331 -1.89 45.18 -29.52
N ILE A 332 -0.89 45.74 -30.21
CA ILE A 332 0.20 46.48 -29.57
C ILE A 332 -0.36 47.85 -29.20
N THR A 333 -0.48 48.13 -27.91
CA THR A 333 -0.67 49.49 -27.38
C THR A 333 0.69 50.17 -27.23
N PRO A 334 0.89 51.39 -27.76
CA PRO A 334 2.11 52.15 -27.52
C PRO A 334 1.97 52.80 -26.14
N ASN A 335 2.63 52.22 -25.12
CA ASN A 335 3.12 52.89 -23.90
C ASN A 335 3.52 51.84 -22.87
N SER A 336 4.71 51.26 -23.04
CA SER A 336 5.42 50.64 -21.92
C SER A 336 6.93 50.84 -22.12
N SER A 337 7.50 51.68 -21.27
CA SER A 337 8.93 51.95 -21.17
C SER A 337 9.65 50.71 -20.64
N LEU A 338 10.52 50.12 -21.47
CA LEU A 338 11.44 49.07 -21.06
C LEU A 338 12.66 49.73 -20.40
N VAL A 339 12.81 49.57 -19.08
CA VAL A 339 14.02 49.94 -18.36
C VAL A 339 14.95 48.73 -18.34
N VAL A 340 15.98 48.76 -19.19
CA VAL A 340 17.12 47.84 -19.09
C VAL A 340 18.14 48.53 -18.19
N LYS A 341 18.36 48.00 -16.98
CA LYS A 341 19.55 48.33 -16.19
C LYS A 341 20.72 47.53 -16.75
N LEU A 342 21.76 48.24 -17.17
CA LEU A 342 23.09 47.69 -17.47
C LEU A 342 23.85 47.39 -16.18
#